data_AF-A0A937WNZ1-F1
#
_entry.id   AF-A0A937WNZ1-F1
#
_cell.length_a   1.000
_cell.length_b   1.000
_cell.length_c   1.000
_cell.angle_alpha   90.00
_cell.angle_beta   90.00
_cell.angle_gamma   90.00
#
_symmetry.space_group_name_H-M   'P 1'
#
loop_
_entity.id
_entity.type
_entity.pdbx_description
1 polymer ?
#
loop_
_entity_poly.entity_id
_entity_poly.type
_entity_poly.pdbx_seq_one_letter_code
_entity_poly.pdbx_strand_id
1 'polypeptide(L)' 'MGIREEVLARYIDLISHTCWIEERQEGSFRYFKARLILSDGSSLNISEVWQQQALIKYRYYFFPQCFF' A
#
# COMPACT_ATOMS: atom_id res chain seq x y z
N MET A 1 -4.70 -15.54 3.10
CA MET A 1 -3.82 -14.50 2.52
C MET A 1 -4.68 -13.27 2.29
N GLY A 2 -4.26 -12.12 2.82
CA GLY A 2 -4.94 -10.84 2.62
C GLY A 2 -4.54 -10.21 1.28
N ILE A 3 -5.42 -9.38 0.71
CA ILE A 3 -5.23 -8.71 -0.59
C ILE A 3 -3.89 -7.95 -0.65
N ARG A 4 -3.47 -7.34 0.47
CA ARG A 4 -2.16 -6.69 0.62
C ARG A 4 -0.99 -7.62 0.28
N GLU A 5 -1.04 -8.85 0.79
CA GLU A 5 0.01 -9.85 0.61
C GLU A 5 0.08 -10.30 -0.85
N GLU A 6 -1.07 -10.41 -1.54
CA GLU A 6 -1.11 -10.73 -2.96
C GLU A 6 -0.56 -9.60 -3.84
N VAL A 7 -0.90 -8.35 -3.53
CA VAL A 7 -0.37 -7.18 -4.24
C VAL A 7 1.13 -7.07 -4.01
N LEU A 8 1.59 -7.14 -2.76
CA LEU A 8 3.02 -7.07 -2.45
C LEU A 8 3.76 -8.24 -3.12
N ALA A 9 3.26 -9.47 -3.05
CA ALA A 9 3.89 -10.62 -3.69
C ALA A 9 4.05 -10.47 -5.20
N ARG A 10 3.10 -9.80 -5.89
CA ARG A 10 3.20 -9.54 -7.34
C ARG A 10 4.24 -8.50 -7.72
N TYR A 11 4.52 -7.55 -6.84
CA TYR A 11 5.39 -6.41 -7.15
C TYR A 11 6.66 -6.36 -6.32
N ILE A 12 6.90 -7.34 -5.43
CA ILE A 12 8.01 -7.29 -4.45
C ILE A 12 9.38 -7.15 -5.12
N ASP A 13 9.61 -7.88 -6.21
CA ASP A 13 10.85 -7.84 -6.99
C ASP A 13 11.04 -6.53 -7.76
N LEU A 14 9.96 -5.77 -7.92
CA LEU A 14 9.96 -4.47 -8.59
C LEU A 14 10.05 -3.31 -7.62
N ILE A 15 9.88 -3.51 -6.30
CA ILE A 15 9.98 -2.43 -5.32
C ILE A 15 11.46 -2.05 -5.16
N SER A 16 11.80 -0.84 -5.59
CA SER A 16 13.13 -0.27 -5.40
C SER A 16 13.30 0.25 -3.97
N HIS A 17 12.34 1.04 -3.50
CA HIS A 17 12.34 1.55 -2.12
C HIS A 17 10.94 1.97 -1.67
N THR A 18 10.78 2.02 -0.35
CA THR A 18 9.57 2.54 0.30
C THR A 18 9.71 4.04 0.50
N CYS A 19 8.83 4.83 -0.11
CA CYS A 19 8.84 6.30 0.02
C CYS A 19 8.31 6.72 1.40
N TRP A 20 7.14 6.22 1.77
CA TRP A 20 6.57 6.44 3.09
C TRP A 20 5.56 5.35 3.46
N ILE A 21 5.42 5.11 4.76
CA ILE A 21 4.39 4.25 5.36
C ILE A 21 3.73 5.05 6.48
N GLU A 22 2.41 5.08 6.47
CA GLU A 22 1.57 5.67 7.50
C GLU A 22 0.64 4.58 8.06
N GLU A 23 0.77 4.30 9.35
CA GLU A 23 -0.18 3.46 10.09
C GLU A 23 -0.79 4.28 11.22
N ARG A 24 -2.13 4.26 11.30
CA ARG A 24 -2.86 4.92 12.39
C ARG A 24 -4.02 4.04 12.85
N GLN A 25 -4.30 4.09 14.15
CA GLN A 25 -5.43 3.39 14.75
C GLN A 25 -6.36 4.38 15.44
N GLU A 26 -7.64 4.34 15.10
CA GLU A 26 -8.70 5.16 15.71
C GLU A 26 -9.82 4.24 16.19
N GLY A 27 -9.84 3.96 17.49
CA GLY A 27 -10.78 3.01 18.09
C GLY A 27 -10.62 1.59 17.52
N SER A 28 -11.69 1.05 16.95
CA SER A 28 -11.69 -0.27 16.30
C SER A 28 -11.18 -0.25 14.86
N PHE A 29 -10.88 0.92 14.30
CA PHE A 29 -10.39 1.08 12.94
C PHE A 29 -8.87 1.18 12.90
N ARG A 30 -8.25 0.46 11.96
CA ARG A 30 -6.84 0.60 11.60
C ARG A 30 -6.74 1.06 10.15
N TYR A 31 -5.98 2.12 9.93
CA TYR A 31 -5.73 2.65 8.60
C TYR A 31 -4.27 2.41 8.25
N PHE A 32 -4.05 1.91 7.05
CA PHE A 32 -2.73 1.69 6.48
C PHE A 32 -2.64 2.45 5.18
N LYS A 33 -1.58 3.24 5.01
CA LYS A 33 -1.23 3.82 3.72
C LYS A 33 0.26 3.64 3.47
N ALA A 34 0.63 3.32 2.25
CA ALA A 34 2.02 3.25 1.84
C ALA A 34 2.19 3.77 0.42
N ARG A 35 3.35 4.37 0.14
CA ARG A 35 3.81 4.63 -1.22
C ARG A 35 5.13 3.91 -1.44
N LEU A 36 5.13 3.03 -2.42
CA LEU A 36 6.29 2.24 -2.84
C LEU A 36 6.73 2.77 -4.20
N ILE A 37 8.03 2.94 -4.39
CA ILE A 37 8.63 3.30 -5.67
C ILE A 37 9.16 2.03 -6.31
N LEU A 38 8.80 1.82 -7.57
CA LEU A 38 9.25 0.67 -8.33
C LEU A 38 10.53 0.99 -9.10
N SER A 39 11.24 -0.05 -9.55
CA SER A 39 12.51 0.04 -10.26
C SER A 39 12.43 0.80 -11.59
N ASP A 40 11.25 0.89 -12.20
CA ASP A 40 10.98 1.69 -13.40
C ASP A 40 10.67 3.17 -13.09
N GLY A 41 10.73 3.58 -11.82
CA GLY A 41 10.40 4.93 -11.37
C GLY A 41 8.91 5.21 -11.23
N SER A 42 8.05 4.23 -11.50
CA SER A 42 6.62 4.32 -11.18
C SER A 42 6.38 4.19 -9.67
N SER A 43 5.16 4.51 -9.22
CA SER A 43 4.80 4.35 -7.80
C SER A 43 3.51 3.55 -7.60
N LEU A 44 3.54 2.69 -6.59
CA LEU A 44 2.40 1.94 -6.09
C LEU A 44 1.94 2.57 -4.78
N ASN A 45 0.72 3.10 -4.75
CA ASN A 45 0.09 3.62 -3.55
C ASN A 45 -0.92 2.60 -3.03
N ILE A 46 -0.77 2.25 -1.75
CA ILE A 46 -1.64 1.34 -1.03
C ILE A 46 -2.42 2.16 -0.01
N SER A 47 -3.73 1.97 0.05
CA SER A 47 -4.57 2.51 1.12
C SER A 47 -5.58 1.47 1.56
N GLU A 48 -5.56 1.15 2.84
CA GLU A 48 -6.43 0.16 3.46
C GLU A 48 -7.06 0.70 4.73
N VAL A 49 -8.29 0.28 4.99
CA VAL A 49 -9.00 0.51 6.24
C VAL A 49 -9.51 -0.83 6.71
N TRP A 50 -9.13 -1.17 7.93
CA TRP A 50 -9.49 -2.39 8.62
C TRP A 50 -10.36 -2.02 9.81
N GLN A 51 -11.34 -2.86 10.14
CA GLN A 51 -12.08 -2.80 11.39
C GLN A 51 -11.87 -4.12 12.11
N GLN A 52 -11.26 -4.08 13.30
CA GLN A 52 -10.77 -5.27 14.02
C GLN A 52 -9.82 -6.11 13.16
N GLN A 53 -10.29 -7.22 12.58
CA GLN A 53 -9.53 -8.11 11.69
C GLN A 53 -10.10 -8.17 10.26
N ALA A 54 -11.15 -7.41 9.96
CA ALA A 54 -11.79 -7.39 8.64
C ALA A 54 -11.34 -6.18 7.83
N LEU A 55 -10.90 -6.42 6.58
CA LEU A 55 -10.62 -5.36 5.62
C LEU A 55 -11.94 -4.80 5.09
N ILE A 56 -12.25 -3.54 5.39
CA ILE A 56 -13.53 -2.91 5.01
C ILE A 56 -13.42 -2.00 3.79
N LYS A 57 -12.22 -1.46 3.52
CA LYS A 57 -11.96 -0.63 2.36
C LYS A 57 -10.51 -0.79 1.94
N TYR A 58 -10.27 -0.91 0.65
CA TYR A 58 -8.93 -0.94 0.09
C TYR A 58 -8.90 -0.21 -1.25
N ARG A 59 -7.69 0.22 -1.64
CA ARG A 59 -7.43 0.95 -2.86
C ARG A 59 -5.96 0.84 -3.19
N TYR A 60 -5.68 0.38 -4.41
CA TYR A 60 -4.33 0.22 -4.93
C TYR A 60 -4.24 1.04 -6.21
N TYR A 61 -3.27 1.96 -6.28
CA TYR A 61 -3.06 2.81 -7.44
C TYR A 61 -1.65 2.71 -7.94
N PHE A 62 -1.55 2.53 -9.25
CA PHE A 62 -0.29 2.59 -9.97
C PHE A 62 -0.19 3.94 -10.66
N PHE A 63 0.88 4.69 -10.40
CA PHE A 63 1.19 5.92 -11.10
C PHE A 63 2.45 5.72 -11.94
N PRO A 64 2.35 5.83 -13.28
CA PRO A 64 3.47 5.52 -14.18
C PRO A 64 4.65 6.49 -14.04
N GLN A 65 4.47 7.66 -13.43
CA GLN A 65 5.55 8.62 -13.16
C GLN A 65 5.41 9.22 -11.77
N CYS A 66 6.48 9.15 -11.00
CA CYS A 66 6.56 9.76 -9.68
C CYS A 66 6.85 11.26 -9.82
N PHE A 67 5.83 12.09 -9.62
CA PHE A 67 6.03 13.54 -9.47
C PHE A 67 6.46 13.80 -8.02
N PHE A 68 7.73 14.16 -7.83
CA PHE A 68 8.31 14.57 -6.55
C PHE A 68 7.98 16.02 -6.25
#